data_AF-A0AAW9X847-F1
#
_entry.id   AF-A0AAW9X847-F1
#
_cell.length_a   1.000
_cell.length_b   1.000
_cell.length_c   1.000
_cell.angle_alpha   90.00
_cell.angle_beta   90.00
_cell.angle_gamma   90.00
#
_symmetry.space_group_name_H-M   'P 1'
#
loop_
_entity.id
_entity.type
_entity.pdbx_description
1 polymer ?
#
loop_
_entity_poly.entity_id
_entity_poly.type
_entity_poly.pdbx_seq_one_letter_code
_entity_poly.pdbx_strand_id
1 'polypeptide(L)'
;MTITTDTTLLHDPRRQAALLYWQGFSVPQIAAMLQMKRPTVQSWKQRDGWDSVAPISRVEMSLEARLTQLIIKPQKTGGDFKEIDLLGRQIERLARVNRYSQTGNEADLNPNVANRNKGGRRKPKKNFFSDEAIEKLEQIFFEQSFEYQLHWYRAGLEHRIRDILKSRQIGATFYFSREALLRALKTGHNQIFLSASKTQAYVFREYIIAFARLVDVDLTGDPIVLGNNGAKLIFLGTNSNTAQSHNGDLYVDEIFWIPNFQVLRKVASGMASQSHLRSTYFSTPSTLAHDAYPFWSGELFNRGRASA
;
A
#
# COMPACT_ATOMS: atom_id res chain seq x y z
N MET A 1 72.44 -10.45 -2.18
CA MET A 1 71.99 -9.12 -1.76
C MET A 1 71.27 -9.26 -0.43
N THR A 2 71.91 -8.85 0.66
CA THR A 2 71.29 -8.72 1.98
C THR A 2 70.36 -7.50 1.93
N ILE A 3 69.06 -7.74 2.01
CA ILE A 3 68.07 -6.66 2.11
C ILE A 3 68.06 -6.21 3.58
N THR A 4 68.84 -5.18 3.91
CA THR A 4 68.71 -4.46 5.18
C THR A 4 67.44 -3.62 5.12
N THR A 5 66.34 -4.15 5.67
CA THR A 5 65.16 -3.34 5.95
C THR A 5 65.49 -2.45 7.15
N ASP A 6 65.39 -1.13 6.98
CA ASP A 6 65.52 -0.19 8.08
C ASP A 6 64.33 -0.38 9.05
N THR A 7 64.60 -1.07 10.17
CA THR A 7 63.60 -1.40 11.20
C THR A 7 63.48 -0.32 12.27
N THR A 8 64.12 0.85 12.10
CA THR A 8 64.01 1.96 13.07
C THR A 8 62.56 2.39 13.30
N LEU A 9 61.70 2.28 12.29
CA LEU A 9 60.24 2.50 12.40
C LEU A 9 59.49 1.41 13.21
N LEU A 10 60.04 0.18 13.30
CA LEU A 10 59.47 -0.93 14.10
C LEU A 10 59.83 -0.81 15.60
N HIS A 11 60.85 -0.01 15.93
CA HIS A 11 61.33 0.25 17.28
C HIS A 11 61.19 1.73 17.66
N ASP A 12 60.03 2.35 17.42
CA ASP A 12 59.74 3.69 17.97
C ASP A 12 59.36 3.57 19.47
N PRO A 13 60.26 3.94 20.42
CA PRO A 13 60.00 3.82 21.85
C PRO A 13 58.86 4.76 22.31
N ARG A 14 58.58 5.85 21.58
CA ARG A 14 57.47 6.75 21.89
C ARG A 14 56.12 6.10 21.60
N ARG A 15 56.02 5.39 20.48
CA ARG A 15 54.81 4.62 20.11
C ARG A 15 54.59 3.42 21.03
N GLN A 16 55.65 2.71 21.40
CA GLN A 16 55.58 1.60 22.37
C GLN A 16 55.12 2.09 23.76
N ALA A 17 55.61 3.25 24.19
CA ALA A 17 55.20 3.86 25.45
C ALA A 17 53.71 4.21 25.47
N ALA A 18 53.16 4.74 24.36
CA ALA A 18 51.74 5.04 24.24
C ALA A 18 50.85 3.78 24.35
N LEU A 19 51.26 2.68 23.70
CA LEU A 19 50.54 1.40 23.76
C LEU A 19 50.52 0.83 25.19
N LEU A 20 51.66 0.82 25.88
CA LEU A 20 51.74 0.37 27.27
C LEU A 20 50.89 1.25 28.19
N TYR A 21 50.88 2.56 27.97
CA TYR A 21 50.01 3.46 28.73
C TYR A 21 48.53 3.12 28.58
N TRP A 22 48.08 2.87 27.36
CA TRP A 22 46.68 2.49 27.11
C TRP A 22 46.31 1.08 27.57
N GLN A 23 47.29 0.22 27.85
CA GLN A 23 47.10 -1.06 28.54
C GLN A 23 46.96 -0.91 30.07
N GLY A 24 47.15 0.30 30.62
CA GLY A 24 46.98 0.60 32.04
C GLY A 24 48.29 0.71 32.84
N PHE A 25 49.45 0.64 32.18
CA PHE A 25 50.73 0.84 32.88
C PHE A 25 50.96 2.32 33.20
N SER A 26 51.48 2.58 34.41
CA SER A 26 51.85 3.94 34.83
C SER A 26 53.14 4.42 34.15
N VAL A 27 53.30 5.75 34.00
CA VAL A 27 54.51 6.36 33.39
C VAL A 27 55.83 5.86 34.02
N PRO A 28 55.95 5.67 35.36
CA PRO A 28 57.14 5.06 35.95
C PRO A 28 57.40 3.61 35.51
N GLN A 29 56.35 2.78 35.40
CA GLN A 29 56.48 1.39 34.94
C GLN A 29 56.92 1.33 33.48
N ILE A 30 56.34 2.18 32.62
CA ILE A 30 56.70 2.27 31.20
C ILE A 30 58.15 2.73 31.03
N ALA A 31 58.57 3.73 31.79
CA ALA A 31 59.95 4.23 31.78
C ALA A 31 60.95 3.12 32.14
N ALA A 32 60.63 2.29 33.15
CA ALA A 32 61.44 1.14 33.52
C ALA A 32 61.46 0.05 32.43
N MET A 33 60.30 -0.29 31.85
CA MET A 33 60.18 -1.33 30.80
C MET A 33 60.93 -0.97 29.52
N LEU A 34 60.88 0.30 29.11
CA LEU A 34 61.54 0.77 27.88
C LEU A 34 62.96 1.28 28.10
N GLN A 35 63.47 1.21 29.34
CA GLN A 35 64.78 1.76 29.74
C GLN A 35 64.93 3.25 29.39
N MET A 36 63.85 4.03 29.53
CA MET A 36 63.79 5.46 29.23
C MET A 36 63.73 6.29 30.52
N LYS A 37 64.19 7.55 30.47
CA LYS A 37 64.04 8.47 31.61
C LYS A 37 62.56 8.83 31.79
N ARG A 38 62.06 8.82 33.03
CA ARG A 38 60.66 9.18 33.36
C ARG A 38 60.21 10.53 32.76
N PRO A 39 60.99 11.62 32.81
CA PRO A 39 60.59 12.90 32.21
C PRO A 39 60.36 12.81 30.70
N THR A 40 61.09 11.93 30.00
CA THR A 40 60.93 11.70 28.56
C THR A 40 59.56 11.10 28.24
N VAL A 41 59.17 10.04 28.96
CA VAL A 41 57.86 9.39 28.78
C VAL A 41 56.72 10.32 29.21
N GLN A 42 56.92 11.08 30.30
CA GLN A 42 55.95 12.08 30.75
C GLN A 42 55.72 13.19 29.71
N SER A 43 56.79 13.67 29.06
CA SER A 43 56.72 14.66 27.99
C SER A 43 55.95 14.15 26.77
N TRP A 44 56.18 12.89 26.37
CA TRP A 44 55.42 12.26 25.30
C TRP A 44 53.94 12.14 25.64
N LYS A 45 53.61 11.66 26.86
CA LYS A 45 52.24 11.58 27.35
C LYS A 45 51.50 12.91 27.23
N GLN A 46 52.14 14.00 27.66
CA GLN A 46 51.55 15.34 27.62
C GLN A 46 51.42 15.88 26.20
N ARG A 47 52.48 15.78 25.40
CA ARG A 47 52.52 16.32 24.02
C ARG A 47 51.51 15.63 23.11
N ASP A 48 51.35 14.32 23.25
CA ASP A 48 50.46 13.50 22.43
C ASP A 48 49.08 13.30 23.07
N GLY A 49 48.83 13.94 24.22
CA GLY A 49 47.53 13.96 24.86
C GLY A 49 46.95 12.57 25.13
N TRP A 50 47.76 11.60 25.59
CA TRP A 50 47.34 10.19 25.69
C TRP A 50 46.06 9.96 26.51
N ASP A 51 45.78 10.85 27.48
CA ASP A 51 44.57 10.83 28.31
C ASP A 51 43.30 11.18 27.53
N SER A 52 43.41 12.02 26.50
CA SER A 52 42.28 12.51 25.69
C SER A 52 41.89 11.58 24.53
N VAL A 53 42.69 10.55 24.24
CA VAL A 53 42.41 9.64 23.13
C VAL A 53 41.27 8.69 23.50
N ALA A 54 40.16 8.76 22.78
CA ALA A 54 39.01 7.89 22.97
C ALA A 54 39.39 6.41 22.74
N PRO A 55 38.84 5.46 23.52
CA PRO A 55 39.18 4.03 23.37
C PRO A 55 39.00 3.49 21.95
N ILE A 56 37.97 3.93 21.23
CA ILE A 56 37.72 3.51 19.84
C ILE A 56 38.84 3.95 18.90
N SER A 57 39.35 5.18 19.07
CA SER A 57 40.46 5.72 18.28
C SER A 57 41.77 4.96 18.54
N ARG A 58 41.98 4.43 19.76
CA ARG A 58 43.15 3.58 20.06
C ARG A 58 43.11 2.27 19.27
N VAL A 59 41.90 1.70 19.12
CA VAL A 59 41.67 0.48 18.34
C VAL A 59 41.86 0.75 16.86
N GLU A 60 41.33 1.85 16.34
CA GLU A 60 41.53 2.30 14.95
C GLU A 60 43.02 2.42 14.60
N MET A 61 43.78 3.14 15.43
CA MET A 61 45.23 3.32 15.22
C MET A 61 45.99 1.99 15.22
N SER A 62 45.56 1.02 16.03
CA SER A 62 46.20 -0.30 16.10
C SER A 62 45.86 -1.18 14.88
N LEU A 63 44.61 -1.14 14.43
CA LEU A 63 44.17 -1.84 13.22
C LEU A 63 44.85 -1.28 11.96
N GLU A 64 44.91 0.04 11.83
CA GLU A 64 45.60 0.73 10.73
C GLU A 64 47.08 0.34 10.69
N ALA A 65 47.77 0.40 11.83
CA ALA A 65 49.18 0.02 11.93
C ALA A 65 49.45 -1.41 11.43
N ARG A 66 48.61 -2.35 11.87
CA ARG A 66 48.74 -3.76 11.48
C ARG A 66 48.44 -3.96 10.00
N LEU A 67 47.43 -3.27 9.48
CA LEU A 67 47.10 -3.31 8.06
C LEU A 67 48.24 -2.77 7.20
N THR A 68 48.83 -1.63 7.56
CA THR A 68 50.00 -1.06 6.87
C THR A 68 51.18 -2.04 6.88
N GLN A 69 51.45 -2.69 8.01
CA GLN A 69 52.50 -3.71 8.12
C GLN A 69 52.29 -4.87 7.13
N LEU A 70 51.06 -5.38 7.03
CA LEU A 70 50.72 -6.48 6.12
C LEU A 70 50.77 -6.05 4.65
N ILE A 71 50.36 -4.81 4.33
CA ILE A 71 50.40 -4.27 2.97
C ILE A 71 51.85 -4.14 2.47
N ILE A 72 52.77 -3.64 3.30
CA ILE A 72 54.17 -3.40 2.93
C ILE A 72 54.99 -4.71 2.88
N LYS A 73 54.46 -5.82 3.43
CA LYS A 73 55.13 -7.13 3.43
C LYS A 73 55.52 -7.57 2.00
N PRO A 74 56.82 -7.82 1.70
CA PRO A 74 57.30 -8.13 0.35
C PRO A 74 56.74 -9.42 -0.25
N GLN A 75 56.58 -10.47 0.56
CA GLN A 75 56.00 -11.75 0.16
C GLN A 75 54.80 -12.07 1.06
N LYS A 76 53.61 -12.11 0.47
CA LYS A 76 52.35 -12.35 1.18
C LYS A 76 51.94 -13.81 1.06
N THR A 77 51.48 -14.38 2.16
CA THR A 77 50.92 -15.71 2.27
C THR A 77 49.38 -15.65 2.23
N GLY A 78 48.72 -16.79 2.02
CA GLY A 78 47.25 -16.86 2.14
C GLY A 78 46.72 -16.39 3.50
N GLY A 79 47.49 -16.60 4.58
CA GLY A 79 47.16 -16.09 5.91
C GLY A 79 47.18 -14.57 5.97
N ASP A 80 48.16 -13.92 5.34
CA ASP A 80 48.26 -12.46 5.29
C ASP A 80 47.07 -11.84 4.54
N PHE A 81 46.65 -12.44 3.41
CA PHE A 81 45.47 -11.98 2.68
C PHE A 81 44.18 -12.09 3.50
N LYS A 82 44.04 -13.17 4.27
CA LYS A 82 42.89 -13.34 5.18
C LYS A 82 42.90 -12.32 6.30
N GLU A 83 44.07 -12.03 6.88
CA GLU A 83 44.20 -11.00 7.92
C GLU A 83 43.88 -9.60 7.38
N ILE A 84 44.36 -9.27 6.17
CA ILE A 84 44.02 -8.00 5.49
C ILE A 84 42.50 -7.86 5.29
N ASP A 85 41.82 -8.90 4.80
CA ASP A 85 40.35 -8.88 4.65
C ASP A 85 39.64 -8.69 6.00
N LEU A 86 40.06 -9.42 7.03
CA LEU A 86 39.48 -9.30 8.37
C LEU A 86 39.68 -7.89 8.95
N LEU A 87 40.88 -7.32 8.84
CA LEU A 87 41.18 -5.96 9.29
C LEU A 87 40.37 -4.93 8.52
N GLY A 88 40.24 -5.08 7.20
CA GLY A 88 39.41 -4.22 6.36
C GLY A 88 37.94 -4.19 6.80
N ARG A 89 37.36 -5.36 7.13
CA ARG A 89 36.00 -5.46 7.66
C ARG A 89 35.85 -4.80 9.03
N GLN A 90 36.87 -4.87 9.89
CA GLN A 90 36.82 -4.19 11.19
C GLN A 90 36.87 -2.66 11.02
N ILE A 91 37.70 -2.15 10.10
CA ILE A 91 37.75 -0.72 9.78
C ILE A 91 36.38 -0.23 9.28
N GLU A 92 35.75 -0.96 8.36
CA GLU A 92 34.40 -0.64 7.89
C GLU A 92 33.39 -0.60 9.04
N ARG A 93 33.48 -1.55 9.98
CA ARG A 93 32.59 -1.61 11.15
C ARG A 93 32.80 -0.43 12.10
N LEU A 94 34.05 -0.01 12.32
CA LEU A 94 34.37 1.15 13.14
C LEU A 94 33.86 2.45 12.50
N ALA A 95 34.02 2.60 11.18
CA ALA A 95 33.46 3.73 10.44
C ALA A 95 31.93 3.82 10.58
N ARG A 96 31.23 2.67 10.56
CA ARG A 96 29.78 2.60 10.82
C ARG A 96 29.41 3.01 12.24
N VAL A 97 30.17 2.56 13.24
CA VAL A 97 29.97 2.95 14.65
C VAL A 97 30.19 4.45 14.85
N ASN A 98 31.22 5.02 14.23
CA ASN A 98 31.47 6.46 14.28
C ASN A 98 30.36 7.25 13.62
N ARG A 99 29.85 6.79 12.47
CA ARG A 99 28.72 7.42 11.78
C ARG A 99 27.46 7.39 12.65
N TYR A 100 27.14 6.25 13.24
CA TYR A 100 26.04 6.13 14.19
C TYR A 100 26.18 7.08 15.39
N SER A 101 27.38 7.20 15.96
CA SER A 101 27.64 8.12 17.07
C SER A 101 27.34 9.59 16.70
N GLN A 102 27.48 9.95 15.42
CA GLN A 102 27.17 11.30 14.92
C GLN A 102 25.71 11.48 14.50
N THR A 103 25.08 10.47 13.89
CA THR A 103 23.74 10.57 13.29
C THR A 103 22.62 10.08 14.22
N GLY A 104 22.94 9.22 15.19
CA GLY A 104 21.97 8.48 16.01
C GLY A 104 21.13 7.45 15.23
N ASN A 105 21.41 7.21 13.95
CA ASN A 105 20.56 6.39 13.08
C ASN A 105 20.99 4.92 13.10
N GLU A 106 20.18 4.04 13.69
CA GLU A 106 20.46 2.60 13.77
C GLU A 106 20.69 1.92 12.41
N ALA A 107 20.20 2.50 11.31
CA ALA A 107 20.45 2.01 9.96
C ALA A 107 21.94 2.10 9.55
N ASP A 108 22.73 2.97 10.19
CA ASP A 108 24.17 3.09 9.96
C ASP A 108 24.96 1.89 10.54
N LEU A 109 24.44 1.25 11.59
CA LEU A 109 25.06 0.07 12.21
C LEU A 109 24.80 -1.21 11.42
N ASN A 110 23.63 -1.31 10.79
CA ASN A 110 23.19 -2.52 10.10
C ASN A 110 22.70 -2.23 8.67
N PRO A 111 23.50 -2.56 7.64
CA PRO A 111 23.10 -2.34 6.24
C PRO A 111 21.87 -3.16 5.82
N ASN A 112 21.51 -4.22 6.57
CA ASN A 112 20.28 -4.97 6.30
C ASN A 112 19.01 -4.21 6.70
N VAL A 113 19.10 -3.22 7.61
CA VAL A 113 17.97 -2.34 7.96
C VAL A 113 17.63 -1.42 6.78
N ALA A 114 18.64 -0.88 6.09
CA ALA A 114 18.43 -0.13 4.86
C ALA A 114 17.80 -1.00 3.75
N ASN A 115 18.17 -2.29 3.69
CA ASN A 115 17.58 -3.24 2.73
C ASN A 115 16.13 -3.63 3.07
N ARG A 116 15.72 -3.60 4.34
CA ARG A 116 14.33 -3.87 4.75
C ARG A 116 13.33 -2.86 4.17
N ASN A 117 13.76 -1.62 3.96
CA ASN A 117 12.94 -0.53 3.43
C ASN A 117 13.07 -0.33 1.91
N LYS A 118 13.89 -1.15 1.24
CA LYS A 118 14.13 -1.06 -0.22
C LYS A 118 13.04 -1.75 -1.05
N GLY A 119 12.24 -2.62 -0.43
CA GLY A 119 11.02 -3.13 -1.03
C GLY A 119 9.96 -2.03 -1.02
N GLY A 120 9.77 -1.37 -2.16
CA GLY A 120 8.73 -0.35 -2.30
C GLY A 120 7.41 -0.88 -1.77
N ARG A 121 6.91 -0.27 -0.69
CA ARG A 121 5.59 -0.56 -0.13
C ARG A 121 4.60 -0.31 -1.27
N ARG A 122 4.16 -1.40 -1.93
CA ARG A 122 3.21 -1.34 -3.06
C ARG A 122 2.05 -0.51 -2.53
N LYS A 123 1.82 0.68 -3.11
CA LYS A 123 0.79 1.59 -2.61
C LYS A 123 -0.50 0.77 -2.46
N PRO A 124 -1.19 0.82 -1.31
CA PRO A 124 -2.43 0.08 -1.13
C PRO A 124 -3.34 0.42 -2.32
N LYS A 125 -3.81 -0.62 -3.01
CA LYS A 125 -4.71 -0.43 -4.15
C LYS A 125 -5.95 0.28 -3.61
N LYS A 126 -6.27 1.46 -4.16
CA LYS A 126 -7.45 2.22 -3.74
C LYS A 126 -8.72 1.41 -4.06
N ASN A 127 -9.74 1.53 -3.21
CA ASN A 127 -11.05 0.90 -3.39
C ASN A 127 -10.95 -0.61 -3.67
N PHE A 128 -10.02 -1.29 -3.00
CA PHE A 128 -9.74 -2.71 -3.20
C PHE A 128 -10.34 -3.55 -2.06
N PHE A 129 -10.97 -4.66 -2.42
CA PHE A 129 -11.51 -5.65 -1.49
C PHE A 129 -10.67 -6.92 -1.56
N SER A 130 -10.31 -7.52 -0.43
CA SER A 130 -9.76 -8.87 -0.43
C SER A 130 -10.85 -9.90 -0.73
N ASP A 131 -10.47 -11.13 -1.07
CA ASP A 131 -11.45 -12.18 -1.36
C ASP A 131 -12.29 -12.50 -0.12
N GLU A 132 -11.67 -12.51 1.08
CA GLU A 132 -12.38 -12.69 2.36
C GLU A 132 -13.37 -11.55 2.63
N ALA A 133 -13.03 -10.32 2.23
CA ALA A 133 -13.93 -9.18 2.37
C ALA A 133 -15.15 -9.33 1.44
N ILE A 134 -14.96 -9.83 0.21
CA ILE A 134 -16.05 -10.08 -0.74
C ILE A 134 -16.97 -11.18 -0.21
N GLU A 135 -16.42 -12.29 0.27
CA GLU A 135 -17.19 -13.39 0.87
C GLU A 135 -18.00 -12.92 2.09
N LYS A 136 -17.38 -12.13 2.98
CA LYS A 136 -18.07 -11.56 4.15
C LYS A 136 -19.19 -10.61 3.74
N LEU A 137 -19.00 -9.77 2.72
CA LEU A 137 -20.09 -8.94 2.20
C LEU A 137 -21.24 -9.78 1.65
N GLU A 138 -20.94 -10.87 0.94
CA GLU A 138 -21.96 -11.78 0.42
C GLU A 138 -22.76 -12.45 1.55
N GLN A 139 -22.08 -12.93 2.59
CA GLN A 139 -22.74 -13.46 3.78
C GLN A 139 -23.70 -12.42 4.42
N ILE A 140 -23.19 -11.22 4.70
CA ILE A 140 -23.99 -10.13 5.30
C ILE A 140 -25.15 -9.73 4.38
N PHE A 141 -24.96 -9.79 3.06
CA PHE A 141 -26.02 -9.52 2.08
C PHE A 141 -27.19 -10.48 2.24
N PHE A 142 -26.94 -11.78 2.27
CA PHE A 142 -28.01 -12.77 2.40
C PHE A 142 -28.62 -12.80 3.79
N GLU A 143 -27.82 -12.70 4.86
CA GLU A 143 -28.31 -12.70 6.25
C GLU A 143 -29.24 -11.53 6.58
N GLN A 144 -28.98 -10.35 5.98
CA GLN A 144 -29.77 -9.14 6.22
C GLN A 144 -30.84 -8.90 5.16
N SER A 145 -31.02 -9.81 4.20
CA SER A 145 -32.04 -9.66 3.16
C SER A 145 -33.38 -10.20 3.63
N PHE A 146 -34.44 -9.43 3.42
CA PHE A 146 -35.80 -9.93 3.60
C PHE A 146 -36.19 -10.88 2.46
N GLU A 147 -37.15 -11.77 2.69
CA GLU A 147 -37.52 -12.79 1.70
C GLU A 147 -37.99 -12.19 0.36
N TYR A 148 -38.72 -11.07 0.38
CA TYR A 148 -39.11 -10.37 -0.85
C TYR A 148 -37.92 -9.81 -1.63
N GLN A 149 -36.83 -9.45 -0.95
CA GLN A 149 -35.59 -8.99 -1.57
C GLN A 149 -34.84 -10.18 -2.20
N LEU A 150 -34.85 -11.34 -1.54
CA LEU A 150 -34.32 -12.58 -2.10
C LEU A 150 -35.10 -13.05 -3.34
N HIS A 151 -36.38 -12.72 -3.43
CA HIS A 151 -37.14 -12.90 -4.66
C HIS A 151 -36.60 -12.01 -5.80
N TRP A 152 -36.30 -10.73 -5.52
CA TRP A 152 -35.64 -9.85 -6.51
C TRP A 152 -34.26 -10.35 -6.92
N TYR A 153 -33.47 -10.88 -5.98
CA TYR A 153 -32.16 -11.49 -6.25
C TYR A 153 -32.29 -12.61 -7.29
N ARG A 154 -33.17 -13.59 -7.02
CA ARG A 154 -33.42 -14.73 -7.89
C ARG A 154 -33.91 -14.29 -9.27
N ALA A 155 -34.87 -13.36 -9.33
CA ALA A 155 -35.34 -12.79 -10.59
C ALA A 155 -34.22 -12.09 -11.39
N GLY A 156 -33.29 -11.44 -10.70
CA GLY A 156 -32.13 -10.81 -11.34
C GLY A 156 -31.12 -11.79 -11.92
N LEU A 157 -31.08 -13.04 -11.42
CA LEU A 157 -30.24 -14.10 -11.99
C LEU A 157 -30.85 -14.68 -13.26
N GLU A 158 -32.18 -14.84 -13.28
CA GLU A 158 -32.92 -15.45 -14.39
C GLU A 158 -33.21 -14.46 -15.52
N HIS A 159 -33.56 -13.23 -15.18
CA HIS A 159 -34.03 -12.23 -16.14
C HIS A 159 -33.04 -11.09 -16.29
N ARG A 160 -32.70 -10.81 -17.55
CA ARG A 160 -31.84 -9.70 -17.92
C ARG A 160 -32.48 -8.34 -17.62
N ILE A 161 -33.79 -8.22 -17.81
CA ILE A 161 -34.56 -7.02 -17.56
C ILE A 161 -35.62 -7.37 -16.51
N ARG A 162 -35.65 -6.61 -15.42
CA ARG A 162 -36.70 -6.70 -14.39
C ARG A 162 -37.26 -5.32 -14.10
N ASP A 163 -38.58 -5.23 -14.08
CA ASP A 163 -39.33 -4.02 -13.74
C ASP A 163 -40.20 -4.31 -12.51
N ILE A 164 -39.90 -3.62 -11.41
CA ILE A 164 -40.37 -3.97 -10.06
C ILE A 164 -41.25 -2.86 -9.51
N LEU A 165 -42.54 -3.14 -9.36
CA LEU A 165 -43.44 -2.30 -8.59
C LEU A 165 -43.32 -2.63 -7.11
N LYS A 166 -43.08 -1.62 -6.28
CA LYS A 166 -42.82 -1.80 -4.85
C LYS A 166 -43.54 -0.77 -3.98
N SER A 167 -43.73 -1.06 -2.69
CA SER A 167 -44.25 -0.11 -1.70
C SER A 167 -43.17 0.89 -1.24
N ARG A 168 -43.57 1.97 -0.56
CA ARG A 168 -42.63 2.93 0.05
C ARG A 168 -41.98 2.32 1.29
N GLN A 169 -40.79 2.82 1.63
CA GLN A 169 -40.11 2.54 2.91
C GLN A 169 -39.77 1.05 3.16
N ILE A 170 -39.57 0.25 2.12
CA ILE A 170 -39.17 -1.17 2.22
C ILE A 170 -37.70 -1.45 1.88
N GLY A 171 -36.83 -0.43 1.96
CA GLY A 171 -35.38 -0.61 1.77
C GLY A 171 -34.95 -1.04 0.36
N ALA A 172 -35.69 -0.68 -0.69
CA ALA A 172 -35.33 -1.03 -2.08
C ALA A 172 -33.96 -0.46 -2.48
N THR A 173 -33.70 0.83 -2.26
CA THR A 173 -32.41 1.47 -2.57
C THR A 173 -31.27 0.84 -1.77
N PHE A 174 -31.48 0.55 -0.48
CA PHE A 174 -30.52 -0.16 0.37
C PHE A 174 -30.14 -1.52 -0.23
N TYR A 175 -31.14 -2.31 -0.64
CA TYR A 175 -30.91 -3.61 -1.25
C TYR A 175 -30.15 -3.51 -2.58
N PHE A 176 -30.65 -2.71 -3.52
CA PHE A 176 -30.05 -2.62 -4.87
C PHE A 176 -28.65 -2.00 -4.86
N SER A 177 -28.35 -1.09 -3.94
CA SER A 177 -26.97 -0.62 -3.70
C SER A 177 -26.00 -1.75 -3.39
N ARG A 178 -26.41 -2.67 -2.51
CA ARG A 178 -25.56 -3.78 -2.03
C ARG A 178 -25.41 -4.86 -3.10
N GLU A 179 -26.52 -5.20 -3.76
CA GLU A 179 -26.54 -6.12 -4.89
C GLU A 179 -25.64 -5.62 -6.03
N ALA A 180 -25.72 -4.32 -6.36
CA ALA A 180 -24.89 -3.70 -7.39
C ALA A 180 -23.39 -3.73 -7.04
N LEU A 181 -23.01 -3.44 -5.78
CA LEU A 181 -21.61 -3.53 -5.36
C LEU A 181 -21.06 -4.96 -5.50
N LEU A 182 -21.81 -5.97 -5.01
CA LEU A 182 -21.40 -7.37 -5.13
C LEU A 182 -21.29 -7.80 -6.59
N ARG A 183 -22.24 -7.38 -7.43
CA ARG A 183 -22.20 -7.68 -8.86
C ARG A 183 -20.98 -7.06 -9.52
N ALA A 184 -20.69 -5.78 -9.25
CA ALA A 184 -19.50 -5.10 -9.77
C ALA A 184 -18.20 -5.81 -9.37
N LEU A 185 -18.09 -6.25 -8.11
CA LEU A 185 -16.93 -6.98 -7.59
C LEU A 185 -16.75 -8.33 -8.30
N LYS A 186 -17.84 -9.06 -8.53
CA LYS A 186 -17.81 -10.40 -9.13
C LYS A 186 -17.63 -10.40 -10.65
N THR A 187 -18.24 -9.46 -11.37
CA THR A 187 -18.29 -9.50 -12.84
C THR A 187 -17.36 -8.49 -13.50
N GLY A 188 -16.93 -7.45 -12.79
CA GLY A 188 -16.22 -6.33 -13.40
C GLY A 188 -17.10 -5.40 -14.24
N HIS A 189 -18.41 -5.62 -14.28
CA HIS A 189 -19.32 -4.74 -15.01
C HIS A 189 -19.50 -3.43 -14.26
N ASN A 190 -19.49 -2.31 -14.99
CA ASN A 190 -19.88 -1.02 -14.43
C ASN A 190 -21.33 -1.09 -13.94
N GLN A 191 -21.63 -0.34 -12.88
CA GLN A 191 -22.98 -0.20 -12.35
C GLN A 191 -23.41 1.26 -12.51
N ILE A 192 -24.54 1.47 -13.16
CA ILE A 192 -25.07 2.78 -13.50
C ILE A 192 -26.36 2.98 -12.71
N PHE A 193 -26.41 4.03 -11.91
CA PHE A 193 -27.57 4.43 -11.13
C PHE A 193 -28.18 5.68 -11.76
N LEU A 194 -29.41 5.55 -12.28
CA LEU A 194 -30.19 6.66 -12.81
C LEU A 194 -31.37 6.94 -11.89
N SER A 195 -31.43 8.17 -11.39
CA SER A 195 -32.53 8.64 -10.53
C SER A 195 -33.15 9.91 -11.10
N ALA A 196 -34.32 10.31 -10.58
CA ALA A 196 -34.98 11.55 -10.99
C ALA A 196 -34.08 12.80 -10.84
N SER A 197 -33.11 12.78 -9.90
CA SER A 197 -32.07 13.79 -9.72
C SER A 197 -30.71 13.16 -9.33
N LYS A 198 -29.61 13.90 -9.55
CA LYS A 198 -28.27 13.43 -9.14
C LYS A 198 -28.16 13.21 -7.62
N THR A 199 -28.80 14.07 -6.83
CA THR A 199 -28.84 13.95 -5.37
C THR A 199 -29.51 12.65 -4.93
N GLN A 200 -30.60 12.24 -5.58
CA GLN A 200 -31.23 10.95 -5.30
C GLN A 200 -30.32 9.78 -5.68
N ALA A 201 -29.59 9.87 -6.80
CA ALA A 201 -28.62 8.84 -7.19
C ALA A 201 -27.50 8.69 -6.15
N TYR A 202 -27.11 9.76 -5.45
CA TYR A 202 -26.12 9.68 -4.36
C TYR A 202 -26.61 8.95 -3.11
N VAL A 203 -27.91 8.75 -2.93
CA VAL A 203 -28.41 7.85 -1.86
C VAL A 203 -27.89 6.43 -2.10
N PHE A 204 -27.80 5.97 -3.36
CA PHE A 204 -27.18 4.69 -3.64
C PHE A 204 -25.70 4.66 -3.24
N ARG A 205 -24.99 5.75 -3.53
CA ARG A 205 -23.57 5.93 -3.21
C ARG A 205 -23.33 5.83 -1.71
N GLU A 206 -24.17 6.48 -0.90
CA GLU A 206 -24.09 6.42 0.57
C GLU A 206 -24.26 4.99 1.08
N TYR A 207 -25.27 4.25 0.60
CA TYR A 207 -25.46 2.85 0.99
C TYR A 207 -24.33 1.94 0.54
N ILE A 208 -23.76 2.17 -0.65
CA ILE A 208 -22.60 1.43 -1.16
C ILE A 208 -21.38 1.65 -0.26
N ILE A 209 -21.09 2.90 0.10
CA ILE A 209 -19.98 3.23 1.00
C ILE A 209 -20.21 2.63 2.39
N ALA A 210 -21.42 2.75 2.93
CA ALA A 210 -21.77 2.16 4.22
C ALA A 210 -21.61 0.64 4.23
N PHE A 211 -22.01 -0.03 3.15
CA PHE A 211 -21.88 -1.48 3.01
C PHE A 211 -20.40 -1.91 2.92
N ALA A 212 -19.59 -1.20 2.13
CA ALA A 212 -18.15 -1.46 2.03
C ALA A 212 -17.40 -1.29 3.37
N ARG A 213 -17.84 -0.36 4.22
CA ARG A 213 -17.28 -0.14 5.55
C ARG A 213 -17.49 -1.31 6.52
N LEU A 214 -18.45 -2.20 6.27
CA LEU A 214 -18.64 -3.41 7.10
C LEU A 214 -17.47 -4.40 6.98
N VAL A 215 -16.61 -4.22 5.98
CA VAL A 215 -15.38 -4.99 5.75
C VAL A 215 -14.15 -4.08 5.67
N ASP A 216 -14.20 -2.93 6.35
CA ASP A 216 -13.08 -1.99 6.52
C ASP A 216 -12.55 -1.39 5.19
N VAL A 217 -13.41 -1.29 4.17
CA VAL A 217 -13.07 -0.63 2.89
C VAL A 217 -13.76 0.74 2.78
N ASP A 218 -12.95 1.80 2.81
CA ASP A 218 -13.40 3.17 2.55
C ASP A 218 -13.35 3.50 1.05
N LEU A 219 -14.51 3.41 0.39
CA LEU A 219 -14.66 3.76 -1.01
C LEU A 219 -14.60 5.27 -1.24
N THR A 220 -13.85 5.69 -2.26
CA THR A 220 -13.67 7.09 -2.65
C THR A 220 -13.80 7.29 -4.16
N GLY A 221 -14.14 8.52 -4.57
CA GLY A 221 -14.33 8.90 -5.99
C GLY A 221 -15.77 9.21 -6.37
N ASP A 222 -15.92 9.82 -7.55
CA ASP A 222 -17.17 10.02 -8.31
C ASP A 222 -16.84 10.13 -9.81
N PRO A 223 -16.97 9.05 -10.60
CA PRO A 223 -17.45 7.72 -10.22
C PRO A 223 -16.49 6.99 -9.27
N ILE A 224 -17.01 6.04 -8.49
CA ILE A 224 -16.17 5.16 -7.67
C ILE A 224 -15.60 4.08 -8.59
N VAL A 225 -14.27 3.92 -8.64
CA VAL A 225 -13.60 2.89 -9.44
C VAL A 225 -13.06 1.81 -8.51
N LEU A 226 -13.48 0.55 -8.71
CA LEU A 226 -13.06 -0.59 -7.89
C LEU A 226 -11.65 -1.04 -8.24
N GLY A 227 -10.77 -1.14 -7.24
CA GLY A 227 -9.37 -1.53 -7.40
C GLY A 227 -9.15 -2.99 -7.78
N ASN A 228 -10.20 -3.82 -7.66
CA ASN A 228 -10.18 -5.25 -7.98
C ASN A 228 -10.08 -5.48 -9.50
N ASN A 229 -10.99 -4.85 -10.26
CA ASN A 229 -11.23 -5.16 -11.67
C ASN A 229 -11.48 -3.91 -12.54
N GLY A 230 -11.46 -2.70 -11.96
CA GLY A 230 -11.68 -1.45 -12.68
C GLY A 230 -13.14 -1.09 -12.95
N ALA A 231 -14.11 -1.88 -12.46
CA ALA A 231 -15.52 -1.57 -12.55
C ALA A 231 -15.84 -0.21 -11.93
N LYS A 232 -16.71 0.55 -12.59
CA LYS A 232 -17.11 1.89 -12.17
C LYS A 232 -18.54 1.89 -11.63
N LEU A 233 -18.75 2.54 -10.49
CA LEU A 233 -20.06 2.86 -9.94
C LEU A 233 -20.38 4.32 -10.29
N ILE A 234 -21.37 4.51 -11.16
CA ILE A 234 -21.65 5.76 -11.86
C ILE A 234 -23.03 6.27 -11.44
N PHE A 235 -23.10 7.48 -10.91
CA PHE A 235 -24.33 8.06 -10.33
C PHE A 235 -24.81 9.25 -11.17
N LEU A 236 -25.98 9.12 -11.79
CA LEU A 236 -26.49 10.04 -12.80
C LEU A 236 -27.92 10.49 -12.47
N GLY A 237 -28.23 11.74 -12.84
CA GLY A 237 -29.60 12.24 -12.86
C GLY A 237 -30.26 12.03 -14.23
N THR A 238 -31.43 12.65 -14.43
CA THR A 238 -32.25 12.56 -15.65
C THR A 238 -31.71 13.28 -16.89
N ASN A 239 -30.51 13.89 -16.82
CA ASN A 239 -29.93 14.58 -17.97
C ASN A 239 -29.45 13.55 -19.03
N SER A 240 -30.27 13.40 -20.07
CA SER A 240 -30.08 12.46 -21.18
C SER A 240 -28.76 12.65 -21.93
N ASN A 241 -28.21 13.87 -21.98
CA ASN A 241 -26.96 14.17 -22.69
C ASN A 241 -25.74 13.52 -22.02
N THR A 242 -25.74 13.39 -20.69
CA THR A 242 -24.66 12.73 -19.93
C THR A 242 -24.80 11.22 -19.86
N ALA A 243 -26.00 10.69 -20.12
CA ALA A 243 -26.29 9.27 -19.98
C ALA A 243 -25.91 8.43 -21.22
N GLN A 244 -25.60 9.01 -22.38
CA GLN A 244 -25.35 8.19 -23.58
C GLN A 244 -23.96 7.51 -23.62
N SER A 245 -22.98 7.99 -22.86
CA SER A 245 -21.58 7.56 -23.01
C SER A 245 -21.16 6.38 -22.12
N HIS A 246 -22.02 5.91 -21.21
CA HIS A 246 -21.67 4.85 -20.26
C HIS A 246 -22.24 3.50 -20.67
N ASN A 247 -21.51 2.42 -20.33
CA ASN A 247 -21.92 1.04 -20.57
C ASN A 247 -21.79 0.25 -19.26
N GLY A 248 -22.84 -0.45 -18.85
CA GLY A 248 -22.89 -1.17 -17.57
C GLY A 248 -24.27 -1.74 -17.23
N ASP A 249 -24.35 -2.47 -16.12
CA ASP A 249 -25.62 -2.89 -15.52
C ASP A 249 -26.35 -1.63 -15.02
N LEU A 250 -27.64 -1.56 -15.30
CA LEU A 250 -28.46 -0.38 -15.06
C LEU A 250 -29.43 -0.57 -13.90
N TYR A 251 -29.48 0.40 -13.00
CA TYR A 251 -30.50 0.55 -11.96
C TYR A 251 -31.20 1.90 -12.17
N VAL A 252 -32.52 1.87 -12.36
CA VAL A 252 -33.34 3.06 -12.49
C VAL A 252 -34.40 3.07 -11.39
N ASP A 253 -34.28 3.98 -10.44
CA ASP A 253 -35.25 4.10 -9.35
C ASP A 253 -36.34 5.14 -9.64
N GLU A 254 -37.49 4.90 -9.02
CA GLU A 254 -38.64 5.81 -9.03
C GLU A 254 -39.07 6.22 -10.45
N ILE A 255 -39.11 5.26 -11.38
CA ILE A 255 -39.48 5.49 -12.79
C ILE A 255 -40.83 6.19 -12.98
N PHE A 256 -41.77 6.05 -12.04
CA PHE A 256 -43.07 6.73 -12.06
C PHE A 256 -43.03 8.17 -11.55
N TRP A 257 -41.86 8.66 -11.17
CA TRP A 257 -41.59 10.02 -10.71
C TRP A 257 -40.57 10.73 -11.60
N ILE A 258 -40.16 10.09 -12.71
CA ILE A 258 -39.24 10.65 -13.70
C ILE A 258 -40.08 11.32 -14.80
N PRO A 259 -39.93 12.64 -15.01
CA PRO A 259 -40.59 13.30 -16.13
C PRO A 259 -39.99 12.82 -17.46
N ASN A 260 -40.84 12.65 -18.48
CA ASN A 260 -40.44 12.15 -19.80
C ASN A 260 -39.66 10.83 -19.73
N PHE A 261 -40.11 9.88 -18.90
CA PHE A 261 -39.48 8.58 -18.70
C PHE A 261 -39.19 7.87 -20.03
N GLN A 262 -40.07 7.96 -21.03
CA GLN A 262 -39.82 7.29 -22.32
C GLN A 262 -38.55 7.79 -23.02
N VAL A 263 -38.21 9.08 -22.90
CA VAL A 263 -36.96 9.64 -23.44
C VAL A 263 -35.76 9.10 -22.66
N LEU A 264 -35.86 9.08 -21.32
CA LEU A 264 -34.81 8.52 -20.47
C LEU A 264 -34.59 7.03 -20.77
N ARG A 265 -35.67 6.25 -20.84
CA ARG A 265 -35.64 4.81 -21.13
C ARG A 265 -34.95 4.52 -22.45
N LYS A 266 -35.22 5.31 -23.49
CA LYS A 266 -34.53 5.17 -24.78
C LYS A 266 -33.01 5.28 -24.62
N VAL A 267 -32.54 6.28 -23.89
CA VAL A 267 -31.10 6.46 -23.62
C VAL A 267 -30.55 5.35 -22.72
N ALA A 268 -31.25 5.05 -21.64
CA ALA A 268 -30.82 4.07 -20.65
C ALA A 268 -30.73 2.65 -21.23
N SER A 269 -31.64 2.30 -22.17
CA SER A 269 -31.60 1.03 -22.90
C SER A 269 -30.33 0.85 -23.75
N GLY A 270 -29.74 1.96 -24.24
CA GLY A 270 -28.46 1.93 -24.94
C GLY A 270 -27.28 1.59 -24.03
N MET A 271 -27.30 2.08 -22.79
CA MET A 271 -26.23 1.87 -21.80
C MET A 271 -26.06 0.39 -21.44
N ALA A 272 -27.19 -0.32 -21.31
CA ALA A 272 -27.27 -1.74 -21.00
C ALA A 272 -27.76 -2.52 -22.23
N SER A 273 -27.19 -2.28 -23.41
CA SER A 273 -27.61 -2.94 -24.66
C SER A 273 -26.99 -4.32 -24.87
N GLN A 274 -25.83 -4.61 -24.26
CA GLN A 274 -25.13 -5.88 -24.40
C GLN A 274 -25.81 -7.01 -23.61
N SER A 275 -25.79 -8.24 -24.13
CA SER A 275 -26.55 -9.38 -23.60
C SER A 275 -26.19 -9.77 -22.15
N HIS A 276 -24.93 -9.57 -21.75
CA HIS A 276 -24.45 -9.88 -20.40
C HIS A 276 -24.77 -8.79 -19.35
N LEU A 277 -25.25 -7.62 -19.78
CA LEU A 277 -25.64 -6.51 -18.93
C LEU A 277 -27.13 -6.59 -18.57
N ARG A 278 -27.46 -6.19 -17.35
CA ARG A 278 -28.82 -6.23 -16.79
C ARG A 278 -29.43 -4.83 -16.70
N SER A 279 -30.75 -4.77 -16.68
CA SER A 279 -31.51 -3.54 -16.39
C SER A 279 -32.56 -3.81 -15.32
N THR A 280 -32.48 -3.05 -14.24
CA THR A 280 -33.38 -3.11 -13.10
C THR A 280 -34.11 -1.80 -12.98
N TYR A 281 -35.40 -1.82 -13.21
CA TYR A 281 -36.30 -0.68 -12.99
C TYR A 281 -37.09 -0.96 -11.74
N PHE A 282 -37.25 0.02 -10.86
CA PHE A 282 -38.10 -0.15 -9.69
C PHE A 282 -38.71 1.16 -9.24
N SER A 283 -39.97 1.13 -8.81
CA SER A 283 -40.67 2.35 -8.42
C SER A 283 -41.87 2.07 -7.53
N THR A 284 -42.27 3.10 -6.81
CA THR A 284 -43.62 3.13 -6.24
C THR A 284 -44.66 3.39 -7.32
N PRO A 285 -45.90 2.88 -7.17
CA PRO A 285 -46.97 3.15 -8.11
C PRO A 285 -47.33 4.63 -8.16
N SER A 286 -47.71 5.07 -9.35
CA SER A 286 -48.31 6.39 -9.63
C SER A 286 -49.59 6.18 -10.44
N THR A 287 -50.04 7.19 -11.16
CA THR A 287 -51.25 7.14 -12.00
C THR A 287 -51.04 6.29 -13.26
N LEU A 288 -52.14 5.72 -13.77
CA LEU A 288 -52.15 5.00 -15.06
C LEU A 288 -51.81 5.92 -16.25
N ALA A 289 -51.95 7.24 -16.08
CA ALA A 289 -51.63 8.23 -17.09
C ALA A 289 -50.13 8.53 -17.20
N HIS A 290 -49.31 8.06 -16.25
CA HIS A 290 -47.86 8.27 -16.30
C HIS A 290 -47.25 7.48 -17.47
N ASP A 291 -46.29 8.08 -18.18
CA ASP A 291 -45.71 7.52 -19.40
C ASP A 291 -44.88 6.24 -19.16
N ALA A 292 -44.46 5.99 -17.92
CA ALA A 292 -43.88 4.71 -17.49
C ALA A 292 -44.88 3.54 -17.40
N TYR A 293 -46.20 3.80 -17.31
CA TYR A 293 -47.20 2.75 -17.09
C TYR A 293 -47.23 1.69 -18.20
N PRO A 294 -47.24 2.05 -19.52
CA PRO A 294 -47.19 1.07 -20.60
C PRO A 294 -45.93 0.20 -20.61
N PHE A 295 -44.82 0.69 -20.02
CA PHE A 295 -43.61 -0.11 -19.88
C PHE A 295 -43.78 -1.17 -18.81
N TRP A 296 -44.23 -0.77 -17.62
CA TRP A 296 -44.43 -1.66 -16.48
C TRP A 296 -45.52 -2.70 -16.73
N SER A 297 -46.65 -2.30 -17.33
CA SER A 297 -47.79 -3.21 -17.59
C SER A 297 -47.49 -4.28 -18.64
N GLY A 298 -46.34 -4.18 -19.31
CA GLY A 298 -45.98 -5.06 -20.43
C GLY A 298 -46.65 -4.69 -21.75
N GLU A 299 -47.48 -3.65 -21.80
CA GLU A 299 -48.13 -3.19 -23.05
C GLU A 299 -47.08 -2.88 -24.13
N LEU A 300 -46.00 -2.17 -23.79
CA LEU A 300 -44.90 -1.89 -24.72
C LEU A 300 -44.15 -3.15 -25.16
N PHE A 301 -44.05 -4.15 -24.30
CA PHE A 301 -43.37 -5.40 -24.61
C PHE A 301 -44.20 -6.29 -25.55
N ASN A 302 -45.53 -6.26 -25.36
CA ASN A 302 -46.50 -7.01 -26.16
C ASN A 302 -46.92 -6.27 -27.44
N ARG A 303 -46.57 -5.00 -27.59
CA ARG A 303 -46.87 -4.22 -28.79
C ARG A 303 -46.32 -4.91 -30.04
N GLY A 304 -47.21 -5.24 -30.97
CA GLY A 304 -46.88 -5.93 -32.22
C GLY A 304 -46.72 -7.45 -32.10
N ARG A 305 -46.97 -8.04 -30.92
CA ARG A 305 -47.07 -9.50 -30.76
C ARG A 305 -48.52 -9.94 -30.99
N ALA A 306 -48.70 -11.16 -31.52
CA ALA A 306 -50.01 -11.78 -31.56
C ALA A 306 -50.55 -11.95 -30.14
N SER A 307 -51.84 -11.68 -29.93
CA SER A 307 -52.50 -11.99 -28.66
C SER A 307 -52.43 -13.49 -28.42
N ALA A 308 -51.93 -13.88 -27.24
CA ALA A 308 -51.88 -15.26 -26.80
C ALA A 308 -53.28 -15.76 -26.42
#